data_AF-X0S0N0-F1
#
_entry.id   AF-X0S0N0-F1
#
_cell.length_a   1.000
_cell.length_b   1.000
_cell.length_c   1.000
_cell.angle_alpha   90.00
_cell.angle_beta   90.00
_cell.angle_gamma   90.00
#
_symmetry.space_group_name_H-M   'P 1'
#
loop_
_entity.id
_entity.type
_entity.pdbx_description
1 polymer ?
#
loop_
_entity_poly.entity_id
_entity_poly.type
_entity_poly.pdbx_seq_one_letter_code
_entity_poly.pdbx_strand_id
1 'polypeptide(L)'
;MKFFKVNAVILIFLFSPVYVFADSRWMHITEIDRREIGIVWSIATSPDGSVWFGADGGLFRYNDGQWEIIKTSPIEYMAIDSEGIVWITEIDKGEDKDKLSKLNNGTWTSYNHPDIPPYGAVGIRFYPKG
;
A
#
# COMPACT_ATOMS: atom_id res chain seq x y z
N MET A 1 1.15 22.38 -19.42
CA MET A 1 0.54 21.48 -18.41
C MET A 1 1.56 21.30 -17.30
N LYS A 2 1.32 21.85 -16.10
CA LYS A 2 2.24 21.67 -14.95
C LYS A 2 1.88 20.35 -14.29
N PHE A 3 2.82 19.39 -14.32
CA PHE A 3 2.71 18.17 -13.53
C PHE A 3 2.92 18.54 -12.07
N PHE A 4 1.90 18.34 -11.23
CA PHE A 4 2.04 18.47 -9.79
C PHE A 4 2.55 17.14 -9.25
N LYS A 5 3.68 17.18 -8.54
CA LYS A 5 4.25 16.01 -7.86
C LYS A 5 3.77 16.02 -6.41
N VAL A 6 3.37 14.85 -5.91
CA VAL A 6 3.21 14.62 -4.47
C VAL A 6 4.58 14.88 -3.81
N ASN A 7 4.66 15.90 -2.95
CA ASN A 7 5.95 16.40 -2.45
C ASN A 7 6.37 15.79 -1.10
N ALA A 8 5.46 15.19 -0.32
CA ALA A 8 5.79 14.39 0.87
C ALA A 8 4.53 13.74 1.46
N VAL A 9 4.66 12.52 2.02
CA VAL A 9 3.69 11.94 2.95
C VAL A 9 4.38 11.81 4.31
N ILE A 10 3.83 12.46 5.34
CA ILE A 10 4.41 12.46 6.70
C ILE A 10 3.35 11.91 7.65
N LEU A 11 3.65 10.80 8.33
CA LEU A 11 2.80 10.21 9.36
C LEU A 11 3.32 10.58 10.75
N ILE A 12 2.42 10.97 11.65
CA ILE A 12 2.72 11.12 13.08
C ILE A 12 2.05 9.94 13.78
N PHE A 13 2.86 9.00 14.28
CA PHE A 13 2.37 7.85 15.02
C PHE A 13 2.18 8.21 16.48
N LEU A 14 0.95 8.08 16.98
CA LEU A 14 0.59 7.52 18.29
C LEU A 14 -0.95 7.47 18.37
N PHE A 15 -1.53 6.31 18.06
CA PHE A 15 -2.92 5.89 18.31
C PHE A 15 -4.07 6.59 17.54
N SER A 16 -3.93 6.75 16.21
CA SER A 16 -4.89 7.40 15.27
C SER A 16 -4.65 8.91 15.15
N PRO A 17 -4.77 9.57 13.98
CA PRO A 17 -5.19 9.15 12.64
C PRO A 17 -4.16 9.39 11.51
N VAL A 18 -4.50 9.02 10.27
CA VAL A 18 -3.64 9.21 9.09
C VAL A 18 -3.78 10.64 8.56
N TYR A 19 -2.65 11.34 8.50
CA TYR A 19 -2.56 12.64 7.83
C TYR A 19 -1.81 12.48 6.52
N VAL A 20 -2.46 12.86 5.42
CA VAL A 20 -1.85 12.91 4.08
C VAL A 20 -1.69 14.37 3.71
N PHE A 21 -0.46 14.79 3.39
CA PHE A 21 -0.23 16.09 2.78
C PHE A 21 -0.29 15.95 1.26
N ALA A 22 -1.40 16.38 0.66
CA ALA A 22 -1.58 16.40 -0.79
C ALA A 22 -2.16 17.76 -1.20
N ASP A 23 -1.85 18.24 -2.40
CA ASP A 23 -2.36 19.52 -2.93
C ASP A 23 -2.15 20.72 -2.00
N SER A 24 -0.99 20.77 -1.34
CA SER A 24 -0.63 21.81 -0.37
C SER A 24 -1.55 21.92 0.85
N ARG A 25 -2.31 20.86 1.16
CA ARG A 25 -3.19 20.78 2.34
C ARG A 25 -2.95 19.49 3.13
N TRP A 26 -3.13 19.58 4.44
CA TRP A 26 -3.21 18.40 5.30
C TRP A 26 -4.62 17.83 5.22
N MET A 27 -4.73 16.57 4.84
CA MET A 27 -5.96 15.80 4.82
C MET A 27 -5.93 14.80 5.96
N HIS A 28 -6.97 14.83 6.79
CA HIS A 28 -7.21 13.85 7.83
C HIS A 28 -8.11 12.76 7.26
N ILE A 29 -7.64 11.51 7.25
CA ILE A 29 -8.35 10.41 6.61
C ILE A 29 -8.59 9.33 7.66
N THR A 30 -9.88 9.05 7.88
CA THR A 30 -10.36 7.99 8.77
C THR A 30 -11.25 7.00 8.03
N GLU A 31 -11.82 7.43 6.90
CA GLU A 31 -12.83 6.71 6.15
C GLU A 31 -12.69 7.00 4.66
N ILE A 32 -12.88 5.98 3.82
CA ILE A 32 -12.98 6.08 2.36
C ILE A 32 -14.25 5.34 1.96
N ASP A 33 -15.13 5.97 1.19
CA ASP A 33 -16.41 5.38 0.72
C ASP A 33 -17.21 4.66 1.82
N ARG A 34 -17.38 5.33 2.96
CA ARG A 34 -18.09 4.82 4.15
C ARG A 34 -17.43 3.63 4.86
N ARG A 35 -16.13 3.43 4.65
CA ARG A 35 -15.34 2.34 5.24
C ARG A 35 -14.16 2.90 6.02
N GLU A 36 -14.06 2.51 7.29
CA GLU A 36 -12.91 2.86 8.12
C GLU A 36 -11.61 2.29 7.52
N ILE A 37 -10.58 3.13 7.48
CA ILE A 37 -9.26 2.70 7.02
C ILE A 37 -8.48 1.97 8.13
N GLY A 38 -8.72 2.30 9.40
CA GLY A 38 -7.98 1.78 10.55
C GLY A 38 -6.52 2.24 10.63
N ILE A 39 -5.66 1.46 11.27
CA ILE A 39 -4.23 1.77 11.37
C ILE A 39 -3.58 1.52 10.00
N VAL A 40 -2.82 2.49 9.51
CA VAL A 40 -1.97 2.33 8.32
C VAL A 40 -0.61 1.77 8.74
N TRP A 41 -0.27 0.63 8.17
CA TRP A 41 0.97 -0.11 8.44
C TRP A 41 2.04 0.16 7.38
N SER A 42 1.64 0.42 6.13
CA SER A 42 2.57 0.65 5.03
C SER A 42 2.06 1.71 4.05
N ILE A 43 2.99 2.49 3.50
CA ILE A 43 2.72 3.48 2.44
C ILE A 43 3.80 3.34 1.37
N ALA A 44 3.41 3.42 0.11
CA ALA A 44 4.35 3.46 -1.01
C ALA A 44 3.84 4.37 -2.13
N THR A 45 4.77 5.03 -2.82
CA THR A 45 4.47 5.80 -4.04
C THR A 45 4.80 4.98 -5.27
N SER A 46 3.94 5.05 -6.27
CA SER A 46 4.12 4.39 -7.57
C SER A 46 4.71 5.36 -8.61
N PRO A 47 5.42 4.87 -9.65
CA PRO A 47 5.95 5.71 -10.74
C PRO A 47 4.91 6.58 -11.46
N ASP A 48 3.65 6.15 -11.45
CA ASP A 48 2.52 6.90 -12.02
C ASP A 48 2.02 8.07 -11.15
N GLY A 49 2.64 8.29 -9.99
CA GLY A 49 2.26 9.33 -9.03
C GLY A 49 1.20 8.91 -8.02
N SER A 50 0.69 7.68 -8.08
CA SER A 50 -0.24 7.16 -7.07
C SER A 50 0.44 6.99 -5.71
N VAL A 51 -0.32 7.17 -4.64
CA VAL A 51 0.07 6.79 -3.28
C VAL A 51 -0.79 5.62 -2.82
N TRP A 52 -0.15 4.57 -2.32
CA TRP A 52 -0.80 3.36 -1.85
C TRP A 52 -0.67 3.24 -0.34
N PHE A 53 -1.70 2.70 0.29
CA PHE A 53 -1.82 2.57 1.74
C PHE A 53 -2.25 1.14 2.09
N GLY A 54 -1.39 0.42 2.81
CA GLY A 54 -1.76 -0.83 3.48
C GLY A 54 -2.19 -0.53 4.90
N ALA A 55 -3.40 -0.96 5.26
CA ALA A 55 -4.01 -0.67 6.55
C ALA A 55 -4.87 -1.85 7.06
N ASP A 56 -5.35 -1.76 8.29
CA ASP A 56 -6.33 -2.72 8.84
C ASP A 56 -7.57 -2.85 7.95
N GLY A 57 -8.04 -1.73 7.41
CA GLY A 57 -9.23 -1.66 6.58
C GLY A 57 -9.06 -2.23 5.17
N GLY A 58 -7.82 -2.41 4.70
CA GLY A 58 -7.57 -2.84 3.32
C GLY A 58 -6.31 -2.31 2.66
N LEU A 59 -6.29 -2.47 1.32
CA LEU A 59 -5.38 -1.80 0.40
C LEU A 59 -6.13 -0.65 -0.27
N PHE A 60 -5.60 0.57 -0.12
CA PHE A 60 -6.19 1.78 -0.70
C PHE A 60 -5.19 2.44 -1.65
N ARG A 61 -5.70 3.06 -2.70
CA ARG A 61 -4.93 3.87 -3.64
C ARG A 61 -5.49 5.28 -3.69
N TYR A 62 -4.62 6.26 -3.64
CA TYR A 62 -4.91 7.66 -3.93
C TYR A 62 -4.20 8.05 -5.22
N ASN A 63 -4.93 8.57 -6.20
CA ASN A 63 -4.37 9.12 -7.41
C ASN A 63 -5.22 10.32 -7.85
N ASP A 64 -4.55 11.46 -8.10
CA ASP A 64 -5.14 12.69 -8.64
C ASP A 64 -6.46 13.11 -7.97
N GLY A 65 -6.46 13.17 -6.63
CA GLY A 65 -7.64 13.59 -5.85
C GLY A 65 -8.67 12.50 -5.59
N GLN A 66 -8.51 11.30 -6.17
CA GLN A 66 -9.47 10.20 -6.08
C GLN A 66 -8.93 9.07 -5.20
N TRP A 67 -9.83 8.48 -4.42
CA TRP A 67 -9.55 7.29 -3.62
C TRP A 67 -10.18 6.05 -4.26
N GLU A 68 -9.46 4.93 -4.18
CA GLU A 68 -9.93 3.63 -4.64
C GLU A 68 -9.69 2.58 -3.54
N ILE A 69 -10.71 1.75 -3.28
CA ILE A 69 -10.58 0.56 -2.44
C ILE A 69 -10.18 -0.61 -3.33
N ILE A 70 -8.93 -1.06 -3.19
CA ILE A 70 -8.37 -2.12 -4.03
C ILE A 70 -8.62 -3.49 -3.41
N LYS A 71 -8.50 -3.59 -2.09
CA LYS A 71 -8.74 -4.82 -1.33
C LYS A 71 -9.24 -4.47 0.07
N THR A 72 -10.02 -5.39 0.65
CA THR A 72 -10.72 -5.19 1.93
C THR A 72 -10.16 -6.05 3.06
N SER A 73 -9.14 -6.86 2.79
CA SER A 73 -8.40 -7.60 3.80
C SER A 73 -7.25 -6.74 4.34
N PRO A 74 -6.90 -6.85 5.64
CA PRO A 74 -5.77 -6.12 6.22
C PRO A 74 -4.49 -6.32 5.42
N ILE A 75 -3.79 -5.22 5.14
CA ILE A 75 -2.48 -5.24 4.49
C ILE A 75 -1.46 -4.58 5.40
N GLU A 76 -0.54 -5.38 5.92
CA GLU A 76 0.53 -4.87 6.78
C GLU A 76 1.76 -4.46 5.94
N TYR A 77 2.21 -5.34 5.04
CA TYR A 77 3.43 -5.13 4.28
C TYR A 77 3.15 -5.05 2.78
N MET A 78 3.72 -4.02 2.15
CA MET A 78 3.60 -3.75 0.72
C MET A 78 4.90 -3.15 0.18
N ALA A 79 5.20 -3.42 -1.09
CA ALA A 79 6.19 -2.67 -1.87
C ALA A 79 5.67 -2.42 -3.29
N ILE A 80 6.21 -1.40 -3.95
CA ILE A 80 5.91 -1.08 -5.35
C ILE A 80 7.20 -1.06 -6.14
N ASP A 81 7.21 -1.72 -7.28
CA ASP A 81 8.38 -1.80 -8.15
C ASP A 81 8.49 -0.65 -9.15
N SER A 82 9.60 -0.59 -9.87
CA SER A 82 9.84 0.45 -10.88
C SER A 82 8.89 0.38 -12.08
N GLU A 83 8.19 -0.75 -12.26
CA GLU A 83 7.16 -0.93 -13.28
C GLU A 83 5.77 -0.58 -12.73
N GLY A 84 5.65 -0.23 -11.45
CA GLY A 84 4.39 0.09 -10.77
C GLY A 84 3.62 -1.15 -10.29
N ILE A 85 4.23 -2.34 -10.31
CA ILE A 85 3.59 -3.55 -9.77
C ILE A 85 3.57 -3.44 -8.25
N VAL A 86 2.38 -3.63 -7.67
CA VAL A 86 2.18 -3.62 -6.22
C VAL A 86 2.31 -5.03 -5.70
N TRP A 87 3.21 -5.23 -4.76
CA TRP A 87 3.45 -6.50 -4.08
C TRP A 87 2.98 -6.39 -2.64
N ILE A 88 2.21 -7.36 -2.17
CA ILE A 88 1.68 -7.43 -0.81
C ILE A 88 1.94 -8.80 -0.19
N THR A 89 2.10 -8.84 1.12
CA THR A 89 1.97 -10.08 1.89
C THR A 89 0.56 -10.19 2.44
N GLU A 90 -0.12 -11.29 2.15
CA GLU A 90 -1.39 -11.64 2.78
C GLU A 90 -1.09 -12.63 3.89
N ILE A 91 -1.12 -12.13 5.13
CA ILE A 91 -0.89 -12.94 6.32
C ILE A 91 -2.22 -13.64 6.66
N ASP A 92 -2.21 -14.97 6.61
CA ASP A 92 -3.28 -15.76 7.19
C ASP A 92 -2.85 -16.16 8.61
N LYS A 93 -3.72 -15.99 9.60
CA LYS A 93 -3.40 -16.27 11.01
C LYS A 93 -3.18 -17.77 11.29
N GLY A 94 -3.31 -18.64 10.30
CA GLY A 94 -2.83 -20.02 10.34
C GLY A 94 -1.40 -20.12 9.84
N GLU A 95 -0.53 -20.76 10.61
CA GLU A 95 0.95 -20.76 10.51
C GLU A 95 1.59 -21.17 9.17
N ASP A 96 0.83 -21.56 8.14
CA ASP A 96 1.34 -22.11 6.87
C ASP A 96 0.73 -21.49 5.60
N LYS A 97 0.08 -20.33 5.71
CA LYS A 97 -0.76 -19.80 4.62
C LYS A 97 -0.42 -18.39 4.16
N ASP A 98 0.75 -17.87 4.58
CA ASP A 98 1.25 -16.61 4.05
C ASP A 98 1.37 -16.68 2.53
N LYS A 99 0.89 -15.62 1.86
CA LYS A 99 0.98 -15.47 0.41
C LYS A 99 1.67 -14.18 0.05
N LEU A 100 2.55 -14.25 -0.94
CA LEU A 100 2.97 -13.07 -1.69
C LEU A 100 2.01 -12.91 -2.85
N SER A 101 1.33 -11.76 -2.93
CA SER A 101 0.47 -11.43 -4.06
C SER A 101 1.01 -10.21 -4.76
N LYS A 102 0.92 -10.18 -6.09
CA LYS A 102 1.22 -9.01 -6.90
C LYS A 102 -0.01 -8.56 -7.68
N LEU A 103 -0.19 -7.25 -7.77
CA LEU A 103 -1.19 -6.58 -8.59
C LEU A 103 -0.48 -5.85 -9.72
N ASN A 104 -0.78 -6.26 -10.95
CA ASN A 104 -0.31 -5.60 -12.17
C ASN A 104 -1.52 -5.30 -13.07
N ASN A 105 -1.75 -4.01 -13.35
CA ASN A 105 -2.86 -3.56 -14.22
C ASN A 105 -4.21 -4.21 -13.89
N GLY A 106 -4.59 -4.22 -12.61
CA GLY A 106 -5.85 -4.80 -12.14
C GLY A 106 -5.86 -6.34 -12.01
N THR A 107 -4.80 -7.02 -12.44
CA THR A 107 -4.70 -8.48 -12.37
C THR A 107 -3.87 -8.92 -11.16
N TRP A 108 -4.44 -9.82 -10.36
CA TRP A 108 -3.76 -10.42 -9.21
C TRP A 108 -3.05 -11.73 -9.58
N THR A 109 -1.87 -11.94 -9.03
CA THR A 109 -1.16 -13.23 -9.07
C THR A 109 -0.60 -13.51 -7.68
N SER A 110 -0.85 -14.71 -7.14
CA SER A 110 -0.44 -15.10 -5.79
C SER A 110 0.51 -16.29 -5.81
N TYR A 111 1.46 -16.28 -4.87
CA TYR A 111 2.48 -17.29 -4.64
C TYR A 111 2.32 -17.82 -3.21
N ASN A 112 2.23 -19.14 -3.03
CA ASN A 112 2.05 -19.79 -1.72
C ASN A 112 3.41 -20.17 -1.12
N HIS A 113 3.48 -20.29 0.22
CA HIS A 113 4.62 -20.79 0.98
C HIS A 113 5.02 -22.23 0.53
N PRO A 114 6.12 -22.39 -0.23
CA PRO A 114 7.48 -22.59 0.28
C PRO A 114 8.54 -21.64 -0.32
N ASP A 115 8.15 -20.70 -1.18
CA ASP A 115 9.06 -19.78 -1.89
C ASP A 115 9.40 -18.51 -1.08
N ILE A 116 8.88 -18.38 0.14
CA ILE A 116 8.95 -17.19 0.99
C ILE A 116 9.48 -17.60 2.37
N PRO A 117 10.49 -16.93 2.95
CA PRO A 117 10.96 -17.23 4.30
C PRO A 117 9.83 -17.03 5.34
N PRO A 118 9.70 -17.92 6.32
CA PRO A 118 8.70 -17.77 7.37
C PRO A 118 9.02 -16.55 8.25
N TYR A 119 7.99 -15.79 8.59
CA TYR A 119 7.98 -14.59 9.44
C TYR A 119 8.68 -13.34 8.89
N GLY A 120 7.86 -12.36 8.53
CA GLY A 120 8.20 -10.96 8.71
C GLY A 120 8.93 -10.26 7.56
N ALA A 121 8.34 -9.17 7.11
CA ALA A 121 8.91 -8.15 6.24
C ALA A 121 9.62 -8.69 4.98
N VAL A 122 8.86 -8.93 3.92
CA VAL A 122 9.45 -8.94 2.58
C VAL A 122 9.86 -7.50 2.25
N GLY A 123 11.10 -7.15 2.59
CA GLY A 123 11.76 -5.98 2.03
C GLY A 123 12.02 -6.24 0.55
N ILE A 124 11.08 -5.88 -0.31
CA ILE A 124 11.29 -6.04 -1.76
C ILE A 124 12.22 -4.91 -2.21
N ARG A 125 13.49 -5.25 -2.42
CA ARG A 125 14.51 -4.31 -2.90
C ARG A 125 14.68 -4.48 -4.40
N PHE A 126 14.23 -3.48 -5.15
CA PHE A 126 14.47 -3.43 -6.59
C PHE A 126 15.88 -2.90 -6.85
N TYR A 127 16.68 -3.65 -7.58
CA TYR A 127 17.95 -3.17 -8.13
C TYR A 127 17.66 -2.54 -9.50
N PRO A 128 18.05 -1.28 -9.74
CA PRO A 128 18.01 -0.73 -11.09
C PRO A 128 18.87 -1.62 -11.99
N LYS A 129 18.34 -2.03 -13.14
CA LYS A 129 19.22 -2.57 -14.19
C LYS A 129 20.10 -1.42 -14.67
N GLY A 130 21.42 -1.62 -14.56
CA GLY A 130 22.43 -0.70 -15.11
C GLY A 130 22.38 -0.63 -16.63
#